data_AF-K1T3S0-F1
#
_entry.id   AF-K1T3S0-F1
#
_cell.length_a   1.000
_cell.length_b   1.000
_cell.length_c   1.000
_cell.angle_alpha   90.00
_cell.angle_beta   90.00
_cell.angle_gamma   90.00
#
_symmetry.space_group_name_H-M   'P 1'
#
loop_
_entity.id
_entity.type
_entity.pdbx_description
1 polymer ?
#
loop_
_entity_poly.entity_id
_entity_poly.type
_entity_poly.pdbx_seq_one_letter_code
_entity_poly.pdbx_strand_id
1 'polypeptide(L)'
;MNRISAVKIIGSIGLVISMLLNGCTTNSITDNNVSGNDLTATEVIRLMGNGINLGNTLEAYNHKSYVELGVDPTSFETLWGQPVTTRDMIDDMKAMGFDTLRIPVAWTNGINYESGDYTIDERLMNRVDEVVN
;
A
#
# COMPACT_ATOMS: atom_id res chain seq x y z
N MET A 1 33.61 -25.79 22.39
CA MET A 1 34.44 -24.72 21.76
C MET A 1 33.65 -23.42 21.85
N ASN A 2 33.91 -22.63 22.88
CA ASN A 2 33.37 -21.29 23.03
C ASN A 2 34.08 -20.34 22.06
N ARG A 3 33.32 -19.58 21.28
CA ARG A 3 33.76 -18.29 20.76
C ARG A 3 32.65 -17.27 20.92
N ILE A 4 32.69 -16.62 22.08
CA ILE A 4 32.02 -15.36 22.35
C ILE A 4 32.75 -14.31 21.51
N SER A 5 32.05 -13.61 20.61
CA SER A 5 32.60 -12.43 19.93
C SER A 5 31.86 -11.18 20.38
N ALA A 6 32.48 -10.56 21.38
CA ALA A 6 32.46 -9.16 21.78
C ALA A 6 31.53 -8.20 21.02
N VAL A 7 30.50 -7.78 21.74
CA VAL A 7 30.09 -6.37 21.96
C VAL A 7 31.06 -5.34 21.35
N LYS A 8 30.61 -4.60 20.33
CA LYS A 8 31.25 -3.35 19.88
C LYS A 8 30.70 -2.19 20.72
N ILE A 9 31.36 -1.90 21.84
CA ILE A 9 31.31 -0.58 22.48
C ILE A 9 32.33 0.28 21.73
N ILE A 10 31.88 1.26 20.96
CA ILE A 10 32.73 2.33 20.45
C ILE A 10 32.39 3.57 21.26
N GLY A 11 33.12 3.75 22.37
CA GLY A 11 33.19 5.02 23.08
C GLY A 11 34.36 5.82 22.52
N SER A 12 34.06 6.97 21.93
CA SER A 12 35.06 7.98 21.59
C SER A 12 34.67 9.27 22.30
N ILE A 13 35.40 9.58 23.36
CA ILE A 13 35.34 10.84 24.12
C ILE A 13 36.10 11.92 23.35
N GLY A 14 35.46 13.08 23.17
CA GLY A 14 36.14 14.39 23.23
C GLY A 14 36.19 15.21 21.94
N LEU A 15 35.31 16.21 21.81
CA LEU A 15 35.71 17.62 21.75
C LEU A 15 34.47 18.51 21.99
N VAL A 16 34.54 19.34 23.02
CA VAL A 16 33.52 20.34 23.35
C VAL A 16 33.72 21.56 22.45
N ILE A 17 32.79 21.82 21.54
CA ILE A 17 32.63 23.14 20.90
C ILE A 17 31.27 23.67 21.38
N SER A 18 31.34 24.50 22.42
CA SER A 18 30.25 25.36 22.86
C SER A 18 30.23 26.59 21.96
N MET A 19 29.20 26.74 21.13
CA MET A 19 28.68 28.04 20.74
C MET A 19 27.20 27.93 20.33
N LEU A 20 26.39 28.74 21.01
CA LEU A 20 24.94 28.85 20.90
C LEU A 20 24.44 28.89 19.45
N LEU A 21 23.54 27.97 19.11
CA LEU A 21 22.47 28.21 18.15
C LEU A 21 21.19 27.64 18.78
N ASN A 22 20.29 28.54 19.13
CA ASN A 22 19.01 28.26 19.75
C ASN A 22 18.17 27.32 18.87
N GLY A 23 17.64 26.28 19.49
CA GLY A 23 16.35 25.69 19.11
C GLY A 23 16.31 24.97 17.76
N CYS A 24 17.04 23.86 17.64
CA CYS A 24 16.53 22.74 16.85
C CYS A 24 16.57 21.50 17.73
N THR A 25 15.64 21.42 18.68
CA THR A 25 15.26 20.14 19.24
C THR A 25 14.60 19.37 18.11
N THR A 26 15.31 18.40 17.53
CA THR A 26 14.64 17.29 16.87
C THR A 26 13.87 16.58 17.98
N ASN A 27 12.60 16.96 18.16
CA ASN A 27 11.66 16.13 18.88
C ASN A 27 11.65 14.80 18.13
N SER A 28 12.40 13.82 18.64
CA SER A 28 12.15 12.43 18.33
C SER A 28 10.73 12.16 18.78
N ILE A 29 9.78 12.26 17.84
CA ILE A 29 8.41 11.81 18.00
C ILE A 29 8.52 10.31 18.25
N THR A 30 8.63 9.93 19.52
CA THR A 30 8.47 8.56 20.01
C THR A 30 7.02 8.42 20.43
N ASP A 31 6.13 8.76 19.50
CA ASP A 31 4.70 8.76 19.78
C ASP A 31 4.14 7.45 19.26
N ASN A 32 4.31 6.41 20.06
CA ASN A 32 3.84 5.05 19.81
C ASN A 32 2.30 4.92 19.88
N ASN A 33 1.57 6.01 19.62
CA ASN A 33 0.12 6.10 19.72
C ASN A 33 -0.49 7.21 18.85
N VAL A 34 0.14 7.59 17.73
CA VAL A 34 -0.53 8.41 16.73
C VAL A 34 -1.49 7.50 15.96
N SER A 35 -2.76 7.52 16.35
CA SER A 35 -3.85 7.16 15.45
C SER A 35 -3.65 7.96 14.16
N GLY A 36 -3.77 7.34 12.98
CA GLY A 36 -3.49 8.00 11.69
C GLY A 36 -4.30 9.29 11.42
N ASN A 37 -5.22 9.64 12.31
CA ASN A 37 -6.08 10.82 12.27
C ASN A 37 -5.38 12.14 12.63
N ASP A 38 -4.20 12.13 13.25
CA ASP A 38 -3.49 13.36 13.66
C ASP A 38 -2.34 13.77 12.73
N LEU A 39 -2.08 13.01 11.67
CA LEU A 39 -1.03 13.31 10.70
C LEU A 39 -1.53 14.28 9.62
N THR A 40 -0.70 15.26 9.27
CA THR A 40 -0.90 16.06 8.07
C THR A 40 -0.71 15.21 6.81
N ALA A 41 -1.30 15.63 5.68
CA ALA A 41 -1.10 14.95 4.41
C ALA A 41 0.39 14.80 4.03
N THR A 42 1.22 15.79 4.36
CA THR A 42 2.66 15.73 4.08
C THR A 42 3.39 14.73 4.99
N GLU A 43 2.94 14.54 6.23
CA GLU A 43 3.48 13.50 7.11
C GLU A 43 3.07 12.10 6.63
N VAL A 44 1.81 11.92 6.22
CA VAL A 44 1.33 10.65 5.62
C VAL A 44 2.14 10.28 4.39
N ILE A 45 2.35 11.21 3.45
CA ILE A 45 3.14 10.94 2.22
C ILE A 45 4.58 10.54 2.55
N ARG A 46 5.18 11.07 3.61
CA ARG A 46 6.52 10.64 4.05
C ARG A 46 6.51 9.21 4.60
N LEU A 47 5.43 8.81 5.28
CA LEU A 47 5.26 7.45 5.80
C LEU A 47 4.90 6.43 4.72
N MET A 48 4.26 6.86 3.63
CA MET A 48 3.88 6.00 2.51
C MET A 48 5.09 5.33 1.83
N GLY A 49 6.29 5.89 1.97
CA GLY A 49 7.53 5.26 1.50
C GLY A 49 7.53 4.97 -0.01
N ASN A 50 8.15 3.85 -0.40
CA ASN A 50 8.20 3.43 -1.79
C ASN A 50 6.90 2.75 -2.22
N GLY A 51 6.34 3.18 -3.35
CA GLY A 51 5.07 2.66 -3.87
C GLY A 51 5.23 1.70 -5.05
N ILE A 52 4.31 0.74 -5.16
CA ILE A 52 4.10 -0.09 -6.36
C ILE A 52 2.61 -0.09 -6.76
N ASN A 53 2.33 -0.33 -8.04
CA ASN A 53 0.97 -0.50 -8.54
C ASN A 53 0.70 -1.98 -8.81
N LEU A 54 -0.47 -2.47 -8.39
CA LEU A 54 -1.03 -3.73 -8.85
C LEU A 54 -1.71 -3.50 -10.21
N GLY A 55 -0.90 -3.26 -11.24
CA GLY A 55 -1.38 -2.86 -12.56
C GLY A 55 -1.90 -4.02 -13.41
N ASN A 56 -2.66 -3.70 -14.46
CA ASN A 56 -3.30 -4.63 -15.40
C ASN A 56 -4.08 -5.75 -14.72
N THR A 57 -4.68 -5.45 -13.56
CA THR A 57 -5.33 -6.39 -12.67
C THR A 57 -6.81 -6.01 -12.54
N LEU A 58 -7.23 -5.28 -11.50
CA LEU A 58 -8.64 -4.90 -11.29
C LEU A 58 -9.11 -3.76 -12.20
N GLU A 59 -8.20 -3.09 -12.92
CA GLU A 59 -8.52 -2.10 -13.94
C GLU A 59 -8.63 -2.66 -15.35
N ALA A 60 -8.35 -3.95 -15.55
CA ALA A 60 -8.53 -4.56 -16.86
C ALA A 60 -10.00 -4.45 -17.28
N TYR A 61 -10.24 -3.92 -18.48
CA TYR A 61 -11.56 -3.45 -18.88
C TYR A 61 -12.25 -4.37 -19.89
N ASN A 62 -13.45 -4.84 -19.56
CA ASN A 62 -14.37 -5.50 -20.48
C ASN A 62 -15.82 -5.45 -19.93
N HIS A 63 -16.33 -4.22 -19.84
CA HIS A 63 -17.65 -3.94 -19.29
C HIS A 63 -18.75 -4.78 -19.94
N LYS A 64 -18.74 -4.90 -21.27
CA LYS A 64 -19.73 -5.68 -22.01
C LYS A 64 -19.84 -7.12 -21.50
N SER A 65 -18.70 -7.80 -21.30
CA SER A 65 -18.72 -9.17 -20.78
C SER A 65 -19.18 -9.22 -19.33
N TYR A 66 -18.81 -8.23 -18.51
CA TYR A 66 -19.24 -8.12 -17.12
C TYR A 66 -20.77 -8.11 -17.01
N VAL A 67 -21.41 -7.16 -17.69
CA VAL A 67 -22.86 -6.91 -17.54
C VAL A 67 -23.72 -7.92 -18.32
N GLU A 68 -23.31 -8.35 -19.51
CA GLU A 68 -24.11 -9.25 -20.33
C GLU A 68 -24.00 -10.72 -19.91
N LEU A 69 -22.82 -11.15 -19.45
CA LEU A 69 -22.55 -12.55 -19.12
C LEU A 69 -22.48 -12.81 -17.61
N GLY A 70 -22.50 -11.76 -16.79
CA GLY A 70 -22.40 -11.88 -15.34
C GLY A 70 -21.09 -12.55 -14.90
N VAL A 71 -20.00 -12.40 -15.65
CA VAL A 71 -18.72 -13.05 -15.33
C VAL A 71 -18.20 -12.64 -13.95
N ASP A 72 -17.44 -13.53 -13.33
CA ASP A 72 -16.81 -13.29 -12.03
C ASP A 72 -15.81 -12.12 -12.12
N PRO A 73 -15.84 -11.13 -11.19
CA PRO A 73 -14.88 -10.02 -11.15
C PRO A 73 -13.41 -10.46 -11.16
N THR A 74 -13.11 -11.62 -10.58
CA THR A 74 -11.76 -12.22 -10.54
C THR A 74 -11.22 -12.53 -11.94
N SER A 75 -12.09 -12.80 -12.91
CA SER A 75 -11.67 -13.07 -14.29
C SER A 75 -11.00 -11.88 -14.96
N PHE A 76 -11.30 -10.65 -14.52
CA PHE A 76 -10.72 -9.43 -15.08
C PHE A 76 -9.24 -9.29 -14.73
N GLU A 77 -8.83 -9.77 -13.56
CA GLU A 77 -7.40 -9.78 -13.19
C GLU A 77 -6.56 -10.54 -14.21
N THR A 78 -7.13 -11.58 -14.81
CA THR A 78 -6.44 -12.39 -15.83
C THR A 78 -6.59 -11.88 -17.25
N LEU A 79 -7.48 -10.92 -17.50
CA LEU A 79 -7.85 -10.47 -18.84
C LEU A 79 -6.67 -9.85 -19.60
N TRP A 80 -5.77 -9.15 -18.89
CA TRP A 80 -4.55 -8.57 -19.46
C TRP A 80 -3.28 -9.33 -19.05
N GLY A 81 -3.43 -10.60 -18.67
CA GLY A 81 -2.32 -11.55 -18.49
C GLY A 81 -1.67 -11.55 -17.11
N GLN A 82 -2.22 -10.85 -16.11
CA GLN A 82 -1.82 -11.04 -14.73
C GLN A 82 -2.44 -12.33 -14.17
N PRO A 83 -1.86 -12.95 -13.13
CA PRO A 83 -2.57 -13.97 -12.37
C PRO A 83 -3.66 -13.32 -11.51
N VAL A 84 -4.52 -14.14 -10.91
CA VAL A 84 -5.40 -13.69 -9.83
C VAL A 84 -4.55 -13.26 -8.65
N THR A 85 -4.82 -12.08 -8.11
CA THR A 85 -4.12 -11.53 -6.94
C THR A 85 -4.32 -12.42 -5.74
N THR A 86 -3.22 -12.76 -5.06
CA THR A 86 -3.24 -13.51 -3.80
C THR A 86 -2.56 -12.71 -2.70
N ARG A 87 -2.82 -13.11 -1.45
CA ARG A 87 -2.17 -12.50 -0.29
C ARG A 87 -0.65 -12.63 -0.35
N ASP A 88 -0.14 -13.79 -0.73
CA ASP A 88 1.30 -14.05 -0.85
C ASP A 88 1.98 -13.06 -1.81
N MET A 89 1.33 -12.69 -2.92
CA MET A 89 1.88 -11.70 -3.86
C MET A 89 2.03 -10.32 -3.21
N ILE A 90 1.07 -9.90 -2.37
CA ILE A 90 1.12 -8.62 -1.65
C ILE A 90 2.17 -8.68 -0.53
N ASP A 91 2.26 -9.80 0.18
CA ASP A 91 3.26 -10.00 1.23
C ASP A 91 4.69 -10.02 0.63
N ASP A 92 4.88 -10.61 -0.55
CA ASP A 92 6.14 -10.56 -1.30
C ASP A 92 6.48 -9.13 -1.75
N MET A 93 5.50 -8.34 -2.20
CA MET A 93 5.71 -6.91 -2.50
C MET A 93 6.19 -6.15 -1.24
N LYS A 94 5.62 -6.44 -0.08
CA LYS A 94 6.10 -5.87 1.18
C LYS A 94 7.52 -6.33 1.51
N ALA A 95 7.83 -7.61 1.33
CA ALA A 95 9.16 -8.17 1.56
C ALA A 95 10.23 -7.58 0.63
N MET A 96 9.85 -7.16 -0.58
CA MET A 96 10.72 -6.43 -1.53
C MET A 96 10.96 -4.96 -1.14
N GLY A 97 10.28 -4.45 -0.11
CA GLY A 97 10.50 -3.11 0.44
C GLY A 97 9.53 -2.04 -0.08
N PHE A 98 8.38 -2.43 -0.66
CA PHE A 98 7.30 -1.49 -0.94
C PHE A 98 6.45 -1.26 0.31
N ASP A 99 6.20 0.01 0.61
CA ASP A 99 5.42 0.44 1.77
C ASP A 99 4.00 0.87 1.39
N THR A 100 3.77 1.20 0.11
CA THR A 100 2.45 1.54 -0.43
C THR A 100 2.12 0.70 -1.65
N LEU A 101 0.90 0.16 -1.68
CA LEU A 101 0.31 -0.49 -2.84
C LEU A 101 -0.83 0.39 -3.39
N ARG A 102 -0.75 0.78 -4.66
CA ARG A 102 -1.88 1.38 -5.38
C ARG A 102 -2.62 0.27 -6.12
N ILE A 103 -3.93 0.18 -5.89
CA ILE A 103 -4.85 -0.77 -6.54
C ILE A 103 -5.72 0.00 -7.53
N PRO A 104 -5.40 -0.02 -8.83
CA PRO A 104 -6.25 0.60 -9.86
C PRO A 104 -7.47 -0.29 -10.12
N VAL A 105 -8.66 0.30 -10.20
CA VAL A 105 -9.92 -0.43 -10.39
C VAL A 105 -10.75 0.22 -11.49
N ALA A 106 -11.26 -0.57 -12.42
CA ALA A 106 -12.19 -0.11 -13.45
C ALA A 106 -13.64 -0.33 -12.99
N TRP A 107 -14.12 0.55 -12.12
CA TRP A 107 -15.46 0.47 -11.52
C TRP A 107 -16.59 0.37 -12.54
N THR A 108 -16.44 1.02 -13.70
CA THR A 108 -17.43 1.00 -14.77
C THR A 108 -17.66 -0.38 -15.38
N ASN A 109 -16.76 -1.35 -15.18
CA ASN A 109 -17.07 -2.75 -15.53
C ASN A 109 -18.32 -3.24 -14.79
N GLY A 110 -18.43 -2.94 -13.49
CA GLY A 110 -19.51 -3.40 -12.61
C GLY A 110 -20.64 -2.39 -12.43
N ILE A 111 -20.80 -1.42 -13.33
CA ILE A 111 -21.87 -0.41 -13.27
C ILE A 111 -22.70 -0.49 -14.54
N ASN A 112 -24.03 -0.58 -14.42
CA ASN A 112 -24.96 -0.59 -15.55
C ASN A 112 -25.37 0.84 -15.97
N TYR A 113 -24.37 1.66 -16.30
CA TYR A 113 -24.58 3.09 -16.56
C TYR A 113 -25.44 3.34 -17.80
N GLU A 114 -25.50 2.41 -18.76
CA GLU A 114 -26.38 2.49 -19.94
C GLU A 114 -27.87 2.46 -19.58
N SER A 115 -28.26 1.78 -18.50
CA SER A 115 -29.64 1.81 -18.00
C SER A 115 -29.91 2.99 -17.05
N GLY A 116 -28.91 3.82 -16.79
CA GLY A 116 -28.95 4.87 -15.78
C GLY A 116 -28.80 4.37 -14.34
N ASP A 117 -28.42 3.11 -14.14
CA ASP A 117 -28.15 2.55 -12.81
C ASP A 117 -26.64 2.64 -12.52
N TYR A 118 -26.28 3.51 -11.58
CA TYR A 118 -24.90 3.76 -11.17
C TYR A 118 -24.47 2.94 -9.94
N THR A 119 -25.29 1.97 -9.53
CA THR A 119 -24.95 1.05 -8.45
C THR A 119 -23.74 0.22 -8.86
N ILE A 120 -22.73 0.15 -7.99
CA ILE A 120 -21.57 -0.71 -8.20
C ILE A 120 -21.98 -2.13 -7.78
N ASP A 121 -21.75 -3.09 -8.68
CA ASP A 121 -22.00 -4.50 -8.42
C ASP A 121 -21.27 -4.97 -7.15
N GLU A 122 -22.02 -5.57 -6.22
CA GLU A 122 -21.50 -6.02 -4.93
C GLU A 122 -20.37 -7.06 -5.06
N ARG A 123 -20.36 -7.86 -6.14
CA ARG A 123 -19.29 -8.84 -6.38
C ARG A 123 -17.96 -8.12 -6.65
N LEU A 124 -17.99 -7.05 -7.44
CA LEU A 124 -16.80 -6.24 -7.68
C LEU A 124 -16.34 -5.56 -6.39
N MET A 125 -17.26 -5.02 -5.60
CA MET A 125 -16.95 -4.42 -4.29
C MET A 125 -16.28 -5.44 -3.35
N ASN A 126 -16.85 -6.65 -3.24
CA ASN A 126 -16.32 -7.71 -2.38
C ASN A 126 -14.92 -8.15 -2.83
N ARG A 127 -14.68 -8.26 -4.14
CA ARG A 127 -13.35 -8.62 -4.64
C ARG A 127 -12.32 -7.53 -4.39
N VAL A 128 -12.69 -6.26 -4.55
CA VAL A 128 -11.81 -5.14 -4.20
C VAL A 128 -11.49 -5.15 -2.69
N ASP A 129 -12.49 -5.38 -1.85
CA ASP A 129 -12.31 -5.47 -0.38
C ASP A 129 -11.36 -6.61 0.00
N GLU A 130 -11.47 -7.77 -0.66
CA GLU A 130 -10.55 -8.90 -0.45
C GLU A 130 -9.10 -8.54 -0.81
N VAL A 131 -8.87 -7.79 -1.89
CA VAL A 131 -7.51 -7.38 -2.30
C VAL A 131 -6.94 -6.27 -1.40
N VAL A 132 -7.80 -5.46 -0.78
CA VAL A 132 -7.42 -4.36 0.10
C VAL A 132 -7.02 -4.84 1.51
N ASN A 133 -7.60 -5.93 2.02
CA ASN A 133 -7.43 -6.40 3.41
C ASN A 133 -6.44 -7.56 3.58
#